data_AF-A0A2S9F9V9-F1
#
_entry.id   AF-A0A2S9F9V9-F1
#
_cell.length_a   1.000
_cell.length_b   1.000
_cell.length_c   1.000
_cell.angle_alpha   90.00
_cell.angle_beta   90.00
_cell.angle_gamma   90.00
#
_symmetry.space_group_name_H-M   'P 1'
#
loop_
_entity.id
_entity.type
_entity.pdbx_description
1 polymer ?
#
loop_
_entity_poly.entity_id
_entity_poly.type
_entity_poly.pdbx_seq_one_letter_code
_entity_poly.pdbx_strand_id
1 'polypeptide(L)'
;MIPWVTAVIIMVVVAVVLVGAVWAYQTANRLDRLHVRYDLSWQALDGALARRAVVARAVAVEAYGAGPDGRRLAAVAGSAERASRSGREAAENELSAALARVNPSSVPLPLVAELADAEARVLLARRFHNDAVRDTLSLRERPLVRTLRLGGTAPLPSYFEIAEGGEVSAREVAPIRRRTSARIVLLDQDGAVLLLCGSDPAGADRATPAPRWWFTIGGAAQ
;
A
#
# COMPACT_ATOMS: atom_id res chain seq x y z
N MET A 1 11.77 -37.07 -47.64
CA MET A 1 10.82 -37.02 -46.51
C MET A 1 11.21 -36.04 -45.39
N ILE A 2 12.37 -35.40 -45.43
CA ILE A 2 12.78 -34.37 -44.45
C ILE A 2 12.10 -32.98 -44.62
N PRO A 3 11.65 -32.51 -45.83
CA PRO A 3 11.19 -31.13 -45.99
C PRO A 3 9.80 -30.83 -45.42
N TRP A 4 8.93 -31.84 -45.33
CA TRP A 4 7.61 -31.66 -44.71
C TRP A 4 7.72 -31.56 -43.18
N VAL A 5 8.63 -32.31 -42.57
CA VAL A 5 8.92 -32.22 -41.12
C VAL A 5 9.46 -30.84 -40.78
N THR A 6 10.40 -30.31 -41.56
CA THR A 6 10.93 -28.95 -41.34
C THR A 6 9.86 -27.88 -41.53
N ALA A 7 8.98 -28.01 -42.53
CA ALA A 7 7.88 -27.07 -42.74
C ALA A 7 6.89 -27.08 -41.56
N VAL A 8 6.55 -28.26 -41.04
CA VAL A 8 5.70 -28.41 -39.85
C VAL A 8 6.36 -27.78 -38.62
N ILE A 9 7.66 -28.02 -38.38
CA ILE A 9 8.39 -27.42 -37.26
C ILE A 9 8.36 -25.89 -37.36
N ILE A 10 8.65 -25.32 -38.54
CA ILE A 10 8.61 -23.87 -38.75
C ILE A 10 7.21 -23.33 -38.46
N MET A 11 6.17 -23.98 -38.97
CA MET A 11 4.78 -23.58 -38.74
C MET A 11 4.42 -23.58 -37.24
N VAL A 12 4.83 -24.62 -36.50
CA VAL A 12 4.61 -24.70 -35.05
C VAL A 12 5.36 -23.59 -34.32
N VAL A 13 6.62 -23.34 -34.67
CA VAL A 13 7.42 -22.26 -34.07
C VAL A 13 6.77 -20.89 -34.32
N VAL A 14 6.34 -20.62 -35.57
CA VAL A 14 5.63 -19.38 -35.91
C VAL A 14 4.33 -19.25 -35.11
N ALA A 15 3.54 -20.32 -35.00
CA ALA A 15 2.32 -20.31 -34.21
C ALA A 15 2.59 -20.01 -32.73
N VAL A 16 3.60 -20.65 -32.12
CA VAL A 16 4.01 -20.39 -30.73
C VAL A 16 4.45 -18.95 -30.53
N VAL A 17 5.24 -18.39 -31.46
CA VAL A 17 5.67 -16.99 -31.41
C VAL A 17 4.48 -16.04 -31.49
N LEU A 18 3.52 -16.28 -32.40
CA LEU A 18 2.32 -15.45 -32.53
C LEU A 18 1.47 -15.48 -31.25
N VAL A 19 1.23 -16.67 -30.69
CA VAL A 19 0.50 -16.82 -29.42
C VAL A 19 1.23 -16.09 -28.29
N GLY A 20 2.55 -16.24 -28.18
CA GLY A 20 3.36 -15.55 -27.20
C GLY A 20 3.31 -14.02 -27.35
N ALA A 21 3.34 -13.52 -28.58
CA ALA A 21 3.24 -12.09 -28.88
C ALA A 21 1.87 -11.51 -28.49
N VAL A 22 0.77 -12.20 -28.83
CA VAL A 22 -0.59 -11.79 -28.44
C VAL A 22 -0.74 -11.77 -26.93
N TRP A 23 -0.25 -12.80 -26.24
CA TRP A 23 -0.26 -12.87 -24.77
C TRP A 23 0.54 -11.73 -24.13
N ALA A 24 1.75 -11.45 -24.66
CA ALA A 24 2.60 -10.38 -24.16
C ALA A 24 1.94 -9.00 -24.36
N TYR A 25 1.34 -8.77 -25.53
CA TYR A 25 0.61 -7.54 -25.85
C TYR A 25 -0.59 -7.32 -24.91
N GLN A 26 -1.41 -8.34 -24.70
CA GLN A 26 -2.55 -8.25 -23.76
C GLN A 26 -2.09 -8.00 -22.33
N THR A 27 -1.00 -8.65 -21.91
CA THR A 27 -0.44 -8.48 -20.56
C THR A 27 0.14 -7.08 -20.38
N ALA A 28 0.83 -6.53 -21.37
CA ALA A 28 1.34 -5.16 -21.36
C ALA A 28 0.20 -4.13 -21.28
N ASN A 29 -0.86 -4.28 -22.09
CA ASN A 29 -2.04 -3.41 -22.02
C ASN A 29 -2.76 -3.52 -20.67
N ARG A 30 -2.79 -4.71 -20.06
CA ARG A 30 -3.35 -4.89 -18.72
C ARG A 30 -2.50 -4.16 -17.67
N LEU A 31 -1.17 -4.26 -17.75
CA LEU A 31 -0.25 -3.53 -16.87
C LEU A 31 -0.41 -2.01 -17.01
N ASP A 32 -0.53 -1.50 -18.23
CA ASP A 32 -0.74 -0.08 -18.50
C ASP A 32 -2.01 0.45 -17.81
N ARG A 33 -3.14 -0.25 -17.98
CA ARG A 33 -4.39 0.10 -17.29
C ARG A 33 -4.27 0.05 -15.76
N LEU A 34 -3.51 -0.90 -15.21
CA LEU A 34 -3.27 -0.99 -13.77
C LEU A 34 -2.41 0.18 -13.27
N HIS A 35 -1.39 0.60 -14.03
CA HIS A 35 -0.60 1.78 -13.69
C HIS A 35 -1.43 3.06 -13.73
N VAL A 36 -2.26 3.25 -14.77
CA VAL A 36 -3.19 4.39 -14.82
C VAL A 36 -4.13 4.39 -13.60
N ARG A 37 -4.67 3.23 -13.21
CA ARG A 37 -5.52 3.10 -12.02
C ARG A 37 -4.76 3.41 -10.72
N TYR A 38 -3.49 3.02 -10.61
CA TYR A 38 -2.63 3.34 -9.48
C TYR A 38 -2.37 4.85 -9.36
N ASP A 39 -2.13 5.53 -10.48
CA ASP A 39 -1.90 6.98 -10.48
C ASP A 39 -3.19 7.75 -10.14
N LEU A 40 -4.33 7.32 -10.69
CA LEU A 40 -5.64 7.89 -10.34
C LEU A 40 -6.01 7.65 -8.88
N SER A 41 -5.73 6.46 -8.33
CA SER A 41 -6.00 6.18 -6.92
C SER A 41 -5.11 7.00 -5.99
N TRP A 42 -3.87 7.29 -6.40
CA TRP A 42 -3.02 8.23 -5.70
C TRP A 42 -3.60 9.65 -5.70
N GLN A 43 -4.07 10.16 -6.84
CA GLN A 43 -4.68 11.49 -6.91
C GLN A 43 -5.93 11.59 -6.03
N ALA A 44 -6.75 10.54 -5.99
CA ALA A 44 -7.92 10.48 -5.12
C ALA A 44 -7.55 10.48 -3.63
N LEU A 45 -6.53 9.71 -3.25
CA LEU A 45 -5.98 9.72 -1.89
C LEU A 45 -5.43 11.10 -1.52
N ASP A 46 -4.64 11.70 -2.41
CA ASP A 46 -4.04 13.01 -2.20
C ASP A 46 -5.10 14.11 -2.00
N GLY A 47 -6.18 14.09 -2.78
CA GLY A 47 -7.31 14.99 -2.61
C GLY A 47 -8.04 14.80 -1.28
N ALA A 48 -8.20 13.56 -0.81
CA ALA A 48 -8.80 13.29 0.50
C ALA A 48 -7.93 13.80 1.65
N LEU A 49 -6.61 13.61 1.56
CA LEU A 49 -5.63 14.11 2.53
C LEU A 49 -5.61 15.64 2.56
N ALA A 50 -5.61 16.30 1.39
CA ALA A 50 -5.69 17.75 1.30
C ALA A 50 -6.97 18.30 1.97
N ARG A 51 -8.13 17.65 1.77
CA ARG A 51 -9.37 18.05 2.46
C ARG A 51 -9.24 17.90 3.98
N ARG A 52 -8.63 16.81 4.47
CA ARG A 52 -8.35 16.62 5.90
C ARG A 52 -7.45 17.72 6.45
N ALA A 53 -6.40 18.11 5.74
CA ALA A 53 -5.51 19.19 6.15
C ALA A 53 -6.23 20.55 6.24
N VAL A 54 -7.16 20.85 5.33
CA VAL A 54 -8.01 22.04 5.40
C VAL A 54 -8.88 22.03 6.66
N VAL A 55 -9.56 20.91 6.94
CA VAL A 55 -10.39 20.77 8.13
C VAL A 55 -9.54 20.85 9.41
N ALA A 56 -8.34 20.27 9.42
CA ALA A 56 -7.41 20.36 10.55
C ALA A 56 -6.96 21.80 10.84
N ARG A 57 -6.80 22.65 9.82
CA ARG A 57 -6.54 24.09 10.02
C ARG A 57 -7.74 24.80 10.64
N ALA A 58 -8.96 24.47 10.24
CA ALA A 58 -10.16 25.00 10.89
C ALA A 58 -10.23 24.56 12.36
N VAL A 59 -9.91 23.29 12.65
CA VAL A 59 -9.82 22.77 14.03
C VAL A 59 -8.77 23.55 14.83
N ALA A 60 -7.63 23.89 14.24
CA ALA A 60 -6.60 24.69 14.89
C ALA A 60 -7.09 26.08 15.31
N VAL A 61 -7.91 26.73 14.47
CA VAL A 61 -8.48 28.06 14.75
C VAL A 61 -9.56 27.96 15.85
N GLU A 62 -10.47 26.99 15.75
CA GLU A 62 -11.58 26.86 16.71
C GLU A 62 -11.12 26.37 18.08
N ALA A 63 -10.20 25.40 18.14
CA ALA A 63 -9.76 24.78 19.40
C ALA A 63 -8.79 25.65 20.20
N TYR A 64 -7.91 26.41 19.52
CA TYR A 64 -6.79 27.12 20.14
C TYR A 64 -6.74 28.62 19.84
N GLY A 65 -7.57 29.13 18.93
CA GLY A 65 -7.53 30.52 18.50
C GLY A 65 -6.16 30.94 17.95
N ALA A 66 -5.73 32.15 18.28
CA ALA A 66 -4.41 32.69 17.91
C ALA A 66 -3.25 32.20 18.82
N GLY A 67 -3.46 31.14 19.60
CA GLY A 67 -2.46 30.56 20.49
C GLY A 67 -1.27 29.89 19.78
N PRO A 68 -0.18 29.60 20.51
CA PRO A 68 0.98 28.88 19.95
C PRO A 68 0.62 27.48 19.44
N ASP A 69 -0.28 26.77 20.12
CA ASP A 69 -0.71 25.43 19.74
C ASP A 69 -1.54 25.43 18.44
N GLY A 70 -2.40 26.43 18.26
CA GLY A 70 -3.15 26.63 17.01
C GLY A 70 -2.22 26.89 15.83
N ARG A 71 -1.22 27.78 16.01
CA ARG A 71 -0.19 28.00 14.96
C ARG A 71 0.58 26.73 14.64
N ARG A 72 0.93 25.93 15.65
CA ARG A 72 1.65 24.67 15.46
C ARG A 72 0.81 23.65 14.70
N LEU A 73 -0.46 23.43 15.08
CA LEU A 73 -1.35 22.51 14.38
C LEU A 73 -1.61 22.97 12.94
N ALA A 74 -1.84 24.28 12.71
CA ALA A 74 -1.99 24.83 11.37
C ALA A 74 -0.73 24.66 10.51
N ALA A 75 0.46 24.80 11.10
CA ALA A 75 1.74 24.58 10.41
C ALA A 75 1.93 23.11 10.02
N VAL A 76 1.62 22.16 10.92
CA VAL A 76 1.67 20.72 10.63
C VAL A 76 0.65 20.32 9.56
N ALA A 77 -0.58 20.87 9.60
CA ALA A 77 -1.54 20.64 8.53
C ALA A 77 -1.06 21.21 7.18
N GLY A 78 -0.43 22.39 7.19
CA GLY A 78 0.15 22.99 5.99
C GLY A 78 1.41 22.27 5.48
N SER A 79 2.19 21.61 6.32
CA SER A 79 3.31 20.76 5.89
C SER A 79 2.79 19.44 5.31
N ALA A 80 1.79 18.83 5.95
CA ALA A 80 1.11 17.64 5.47
C ALA A 80 0.55 17.83 4.07
N GLU A 81 -0.13 18.96 3.78
CA GLU A 81 -0.69 19.28 2.46
C GLU A 81 0.35 19.56 1.36
N ARG A 82 1.53 20.11 1.71
CA ARG A 82 2.60 20.43 0.75
C ARG A 82 3.65 19.33 0.60
N ALA A 83 3.57 18.29 1.41
CA ALA A 83 4.52 17.18 1.37
C ALA A 83 4.55 16.52 -0.02
N SER A 84 5.76 16.13 -0.46
CA SER A 84 5.91 15.32 -1.67
C SER A 84 5.32 13.93 -1.46
N ARG A 85 5.04 13.19 -2.55
CA ARG A 85 4.51 11.82 -2.49
C ARG A 85 5.29 10.89 -1.55
N SER A 86 6.62 10.97 -1.53
CA SER A 86 7.47 10.17 -0.64
C SER A 86 7.43 10.62 0.82
N GLY A 87 7.26 11.91 1.08
CA GLY A 87 7.16 12.47 2.43
C GLY A 87 5.73 12.53 2.99
N ARG A 88 4.72 12.29 2.14
CA ARG A 88 3.29 12.45 2.47
C ARG A 88 2.89 11.60 3.67
N GLU A 89 3.35 10.34 3.72
CA GLU A 89 3.01 9.41 4.82
C GLU A 89 3.50 9.92 6.18
N ALA A 90 4.76 10.33 6.25
CA ALA A 90 5.35 10.84 7.49
C ALA A 90 4.66 12.13 7.96
N ALA A 91 4.37 13.04 7.03
CA ALA A 91 3.71 14.29 7.36
C ALA A 91 2.24 14.09 7.82
N GLU A 92 1.52 13.15 7.22
CA GLU A 92 0.17 12.77 7.65
C GLU A 92 0.16 12.08 9.02
N ASN A 93 1.18 11.28 9.33
CA ASN A 93 1.34 10.69 10.66
C ASN A 93 1.62 11.76 11.73
N GLU A 94 2.42 12.79 11.40
CA GLU A 94 2.63 13.94 12.28
C GLU A 94 1.31 14.72 12.50
N LEU A 95 0.52 14.92 11.45
CA LEU A 95 -0.80 15.56 11.53
C LEU A 95 -1.77 14.74 12.40
N SER A 96 -1.83 13.42 12.20
CA SER A 96 -2.64 12.52 13.04
C SER A 96 -2.23 12.61 14.51
N ALA A 97 -0.93 12.61 14.80
CA ALA A 97 -0.43 12.76 16.16
C ALA A 97 -0.75 14.14 16.76
N ALA A 98 -0.78 15.19 15.95
CA ALA A 98 -1.16 16.53 16.38
C ALA A 98 -2.67 16.65 16.66
N LEU A 99 -3.52 16.10 15.80
CA LEU A 99 -4.98 16.06 15.99
C LEU A 99 -5.37 15.24 17.22
N ALA A 100 -4.66 14.14 17.50
CA ALA A 100 -4.91 13.32 18.69
C ALA A 100 -4.68 14.05 20.03
N ARG A 101 -3.99 15.21 20.03
CA ARG A 101 -3.79 16.05 21.23
C ARG A 101 -4.86 17.12 21.39
N VAL A 102 -5.72 17.31 20.39
CA VAL A 102 -6.81 18.29 20.46
C VAL A 102 -7.87 17.78 21.42
N ASN A 103 -8.31 18.64 22.35
CA ASN A 103 -9.41 18.29 23.23
C ASN A 103 -10.73 18.32 22.44
N PRO A 104 -11.46 17.20 22.29
CA PRO A 104 -12.69 17.16 21.50
C PRO A 104 -13.76 18.15 21.96
N SER A 105 -13.81 18.49 23.26
CA SER A 105 -14.78 19.46 23.79
C SER A 105 -14.48 20.92 23.45
N SER A 106 -13.28 21.20 22.93
CA SER A 106 -12.89 22.53 22.44
C SER A 106 -13.26 22.78 20.98
N VAL A 107 -13.79 21.77 20.26
CA VAL A 107 -14.13 21.85 18.85
C VAL A 107 -15.66 21.89 18.67
N PRO A 108 -16.20 22.80 17.84
CA PRO A 108 -17.63 22.82 17.52
C PRO A 108 -18.10 21.49 16.90
N LEU A 109 -19.29 21.00 17.30
CA LEU A 109 -19.87 19.75 16.77
C LEU A 109 -19.88 19.64 15.24
N PRO A 110 -20.25 20.68 14.47
CA PRO A 110 -20.22 20.60 13.00
C PRO A 110 -18.82 20.30 12.45
N LEU A 111 -17.78 20.85 13.08
CA LEU A 111 -16.40 20.67 12.66
C LEU A 111 -15.84 19.31 13.05
N VAL A 112 -16.29 18.75 14.18
CA VAL A 112 -16.04 17.34 14.54
C VAL A 112 -16.62 16.41 13.48
N ALA A 113 -17.85 16.67 13.02
CA ALA A 113 -18.48 15.88 11.96
C ALA A 113 -17.74 16.01 10.62
N GLU A 114 -17.30 17.21 10.24
CA GLU A 114 -16.48 17.42 9.03
C GLU A 114 -15.13 16.70 9.11
N LEU A 115 -14.49 16.68 10.28
CA LEU A 115 -13.23 15.96 10.48
C LEU A 115 -13.44 14.46 10.34
N ALA A 116 -14.48 13.90 10.99
CA ALA A 116 -14.81 12.48 10.88
C ALA A 116 -15.13 12.06 9.44
N ASP A 117 -15.87 12.90 8.70
CA ASP A 117 -16.16 12.68 7.28
C ASP A 117 -14.89 12.75 6.41
N ALA A 118 -13.98 13.70 6.67
CA ALA A 118 -12.69 13.75 6.01
C ALA A 118 -11.83 12.51 6.29
N GLU A 119 -11.78 12.05 7.55
CA GLU A 119 -11.05 10.84 7.94
C GLU A 119 -11.63 9.58 7.28
N ALA A 120 -12.96 9.44 7.24
CA ALA A 120 -13.62 8.33 6.56
C ALA A 120 -13.25 8.28 5.07
N ARG A 121 -13.20 9.43 4.38
CA ARG A 121 -12.76 9.50 2.98
C ARG A 121 -11.30 9.11 2.80
N VAL A 122 -10.41 9.54 3.71
CA VAL A 122 -8.99 9.16 3.69
C VAL A 122 -8.84 7.65 3.84
N LEU A 123 -9.55 7.03 4.79
CA LEU A 123 -9.53 5.58 4.99
C LEU A 123 -9.97 4.82 3.75
N LEU A 124 -11.06 5.27 3.11
CA LEU A 124 -11.56 4.64 1.88
C LEU A 124 -10.58 4.82 0.71
N ALA A 125 -10.05 6.03 0.51
CA ALA A 125 -9.11 6.32 -0.56
C ALA A 125 -7.79 5.54 -0.38
N ARG A 126 -7.30 5.40 0.85
CA ARG A 126 -6.12 4.60 1.20
C ARG A 126 -6.33 3.14 0.83
N ARG A 127 -7.50 2.57 1.14
CA ARG A 127 -7.84 1.19 0.75
C ARG A 127 -7.81 1.01 -0.76
N PHE A 128 -8.48 1.88 -1.52
CA PHE A 128 -8.46 1.81 -2.98
C PHE A 128 -7.06 2.01 -3.57
N HIS A 129 -6.23 2.84 -2.96
CA HIS A 129 -4.83 2.99 -3.35
C HIS A 129 -4.05 1.69 -3.13
N ASN A 130 -4.14 1.10 -1.93
CA ASN A 130 -3.45 -0.13 -1.58
C ASN A 130 -3.96 -1.35 -2.38
N ASP A 131 -5.23 -1.38 -2.77
CA ASP A 131 -5.76 -2.39 -3.69
C ASP A 131 -5.17 -2.23 -5.10
N ALA A 132 -5.04 -1.00 -5.61
CA ALA A 132 -4.39 -0.74 -6.89
C ALA A 132 -2.90 -1.12 -6.87
N VAL A 133 -2.20 -0.86 -5.76
CA VAL A 133 -0.81 -1.32 -5.53
C VAL A 133 -0.75 -2.84 -5.61
N ARG A 134 -1.60 -3.54 -4.85
CA ARG A 134 -1.65 -5.00 -4.80
C ARG A 134 -1.94 -5.61 -6.17
N ASP A 135 -2.95 -5.11 -6.88
CA ASP A 135 -3.32 -5.57 -8.23
C ASP A 135 -2.14 -5.45 -9.19
N THR A 136 -1.42 -4.33 -9.12
CA THR A 136 -0.27 -4.05 -9.99
C THR A 136 0.92 -4.96 -9.66
N LEU A 137 1.28 -5.11 -8.38
CA LEU A 137 2.36 -5.99 -7.94
C LEU A 137 2.09 -7.45 -8.30
N SER A 138 0.86 -7.94 -8.10
CA SER A 138 0.47 -9.33 -8.41
C SER A 138 0.70 -9.73 -9.87
N LEU A 139 0.65 -8.75 -10.79
CA LEU A 139 0.94 -8.96 -12.20
C LEU A 139 2.43 -8.74 -12.52
N ARG A 140 3.04 -7.69 -11.97
CA ARG A 140 4.46 -7.35 -12.20
C ARG A 140 5.43 -8.39 -11.65
N GLU A 141 5.08 -9.08 -10.59
CA GLU A 141 5.93 -10.09 -9.94
C GLU A 141 5.92 -11.44 -10.68
N ARG A 142 5.07 -11.62 -11.70
CA ARG A 142 5.05 -12.88 -12.48
C ARG A 142 6.37 -13.07 -13.24
N PRO A 143 6.94 -14.29 -13.26
CA PRO A 143 8.26 -14.53 -13.83
C PRO A 143 8.34 -14.14 -15.30
N LEU A 144 7.34 -14.50 -16.12
CA LEU A 144 7.29 -14.14 -17.54
C LEU A 144 7.19 -12.63 -17.77
N VAL A 145 6.49 -11.91 -16.90
CA VAL A 145 6.36 -10.44 -16.99
C VAL A 145 7.71 -9.78 -16.70
N ARG A 146 8.43 -10.29 -15.70
CA ARG A 146 9.74 -9.79 -15.30
C ARG A 146 10.83 -10.12 -16.32
N THR A 147 10.86 -11.36 -16.84
CA THR A 147 11.87 -11.78 -17.83
C THR A 147 11.72 -11.03 -19.15
N LEU A 148 10.47 -10.81 -19.60
CA LEU A 148 10.16 -10.07 -20.82
C LEU A 148 10.10 -8.54 -20.60
N ARG A 149 10.33 -8.06 -19.37
CA ARG A 149 10.31 -6.63 -18.99
C ARG A 149 9.04 -5.89 -19.42
N LEU A 150 7.89 -6.56 -19.40
CA LEU A 150 6.61 -5.99 -19.85
C LEU A 150 6.10 -4.83 -18.97
N GLY A 151 6.64 -4.68 -17.76
CA GLY A 151 6.35 -3.55 -16.87
C GLY A 151 7.08 -2.24 -17.22
N GLY A 152 7.97 -2.26 -18.22
CA GLY A 152 8.71 -1.07 -18.65
C GLY A 152 9.62 -0.46 -17.57
N THR A 153 9.74 0.86 -17.59
CA THR A 153 10.55 1.66 -16.65
C THR A 153 9.75 2.25 -15.49
N ALA A 154 8.46 1.90 -15.38
CA ALA A 154 7.61 2.45 -14.32
C ALA A 154 8.13 2.01 -12.93
N PRO A 155 8.23 2.95 -11.95
CA PRO A 155 8.64 2.63 -10.59
C PRO A 155 7.69 1.59 -9.97
N LEU A 156 8.18 0.81 -9.02
CA LEU A 156 7.35 -0.15 -8.30
C LEU A 156 6.33 0.60 -7.42
N PRO A 157 5.04 0.24 -7.48
CA PRO A 157 4.03 0.78 -6.57
C PRO A 157 4.39 0.51 -5.11
N SER A 158 4.22 1.52 -4.26
CA SER A 158 4.39 1.42 -2.81
C SER A 158 3.05 1.56 -2.09
N TYR A 159 2.88 0.82 -0.99
CA TYR A 159 1.74 0.96 -0.09
C TYR A 159 1.81 2.30 0.66
N PHE A 160 0.66 2.73 1.19
CA PHE A 160 0.54 3.94 2.02
C PHE A 160 -0.15 3.61 3.35
N GLU A 161 0.52 3.94 4.45
CA GLU A 161 0.07 3.59 5.81
C GLU A 161 0.05 4.80 6.75
N ILE A 162 -1.14 5.16 7.24
CA ILE A 162 -1.31 6.17 8.30
C ILE A 162 -1.63 5.44 9.60
N ALA A 163 -1.07 5.92 10.72
CA ALA A 163 -1.47 5.49 12.05
C ALA A 163 -2.95 5.86 12.29
N GLU A 164 -3.83 4.86 12.23
CA GLU A 164 -5.24 5.01 12.56
C GLU A 164 -5.38 5.23 14.09
N GLY A 165 -5.90 6.39 14.49
CA GLY A 165 -6.52 6.56 15.80
C GLY A 165 -7.69 5.59 15.88
N GLY A 166 -7.69 4.71 16.87
CA GLY A 166 -8.55 3.53 16.87
C GLY A 166 -10.03 3.86 16.94
N GLU A 167 -10.72 3.80 15.80
CA GLU A 167 -12.15 3.49 15.75
C GLU A 167 -12.41 2.44 14.67
N VAL A 168 -12.78 1.26 15.16
CA VAL A 168 -13.18 0.08 14.39
C VAL A 168 -14.41 0.46 13.57
N SER A 169 -14.24 0.60 12.25
CA SER A 169 -15.35 0.82 11.32
C SER A 169 -16.33 -0.38 11.36
N ALA A 170 -17.59 -0.08 11.69
CA ALA A 170 -18.71 -1.00 11.91
C ALA A 170 -19.24 -1.73 10.65
N ARG A 171 -18.37 -2.22 9.77
CA ARG A 171 -18.76 -3.07 8.63
C ARG A 171 -17.64 -4.00 8.18
N GLU A 172 -17.03 -4.68 9.15
CA GLU A 172 -15.94 -5.62 8.92
C GLU A 172 -16.48 -7.04 8.69
N VAL A 173 -16.15 -7.62 7.53
CA VAL A 173 -16.18 -9.06 7.30
C VAL A 173 -15.17 -9.67 8.26
N ALA A 174 -15.65 -10.15 9.41
CA ALA A 174 -14.89 -10.72 10.54
C ALA A 174 -13.74 -9.81 11.03
N PRO A 175 -13.71 -9.38 12.30
CA PRO A 175 -12.64 -8.52 12.78
C PRO A 175 -11.29 -9.17 12.46
N ILE A 176 -10.42 -8.48 11.71
CA ILE A 176 -9.04 -8.90 11.55
C ILE A 176 -8.46 -8.88 12.97
N ARG A 177 -8.35 -10.06 13.58
CA ARG A 177 -7.86 -10.20 14.94
C ARG A 177 -6.44 -9.66 14.96
N ARG A 178 -6.27 -8.38 15.37
CA ARG A 178 -4.97 -7.78 15.57
C ARG A 178 -4.27 -8.63 16.63
N ARG A 179 -3.33 -9.45 16.17
CA ARG A 179 -2.51 -10.29 17.02
C ARG A 179 -1.30 -9.46 17.37
N THR A 180 -1.18 -9.07 18.64
CA THR A 180 0.08 -8.55 19.16
C THR A 180 1.15 -9.60 18.90
N SER A 181 2.23 -9.22 18.26
CA SER A 181 3.34 -10.12 17.96
C SER A 181 4.63 -9.48 18.39
N ALA A 182 5.52 -10.29 18.97
CA ALA A 182 6.87 -9.90 19.30
C ALA A 182 7.83 -10.67 18.42
N ARG A 183 8.89 -9.99 17.98
CA ARG A 183 10.01 -10.61 17.28
C ARG A 183 11.29 -10.32 18.04
N ILE A 184 12.16 -11.32 18.11
CA ILE A 184 13.47 -11.26 18.75
C ILE A 184 14.51 -11.33 17.63
N VAL A 185 15.38 -10.33 17.59
CA VAL A 185 16.55 -10.29 16.71
C VAL A 185 17.75 -10.62 17.56
N LEU A 186 18.32 -11.80 17.37
CA LEU A 186 19.58 -12.19 18.01
C LEU A 186 20.72 -11.81 17.09
N LEU A 187 21.64 -10.99 17.61
CA LEU A 187 22.86 -10.59 16.94
C LEU A 187 24.05 -11.27 17.60
N ASP A 188 24.95 -11.80 16.77
CA ASP A 188 26.27 -12.25 17.23
C ASP A 188 27.25 -11.06 17.32
N GLN A 189 28.43 -11.29 17.88
CA GLN A 189 29.49 -10.31 18.10
C GLN A 189 30.01 -9.71 16.80
N ASP A 190 29.87 -10.44 15.69
CA ASP A 190 30.20 -10.00 14.33
C ASP A 190 29.02 -9.30 13.61
N GLY A 191 27.87 -9.12 14.27
CA GLY A 191 26.68 -8.48 13.72
C GLY A 191 25.79 -9.38 12.85
N ALA A 192 26.06 -10.69 12.81
CA ALA A 192 25.21 -11.66 12.11
C ALA A 192 23.87 -11.85 12.84
N VAL A 193 22.78 -12.00 12.08
CA VAL A 193 21.43 -12.18 12.63
C VAL A 193 20.96 -13.63 12.48
N LEU A 194 20.44 -14.21 13.57
CA LEU A 194 19.83 -15.54 13.50
C LEU A 194 18.49 -15.51 12.76
N LEU A 195 18.38 -16.29 11.68
CA LEU A 195 17.17 -16.47 10.88
C LEU A 195 16.75 -17.94 10.83
N LEU A 196 15.45 -18.19 10.80
CA LEU A 196 14.83 -19.49 10.59
C LEU A 196 14.30 -19.58 9.16
N CYS A 197 14.50 -20.72 8.49
CA CYS A 197 13.92 -21.00 7.18
C CYS A 197 12.71 -21.91 7.36
N GLY A 198 11.54 -21.48 6.92
CA GLY A 198 10.32 -22.27 6.95
C GLY A 198 9.52 -22.19 5.65
N SER A 199 8.47 -22.98 5.58
CA SER A 199 7.50 -23.02 4.48
C SER A 199 6.09 -23.17 5.05
N ASP A 200 5.07 -22.80 4.29
CA ASP A 200 3.68 -22.96 4.71
C ASP A 200 3.33 -24.46 4.87
N PRO A 201 3.01 -24.94 6.08
CA PRO A 201 2.65 -26.34 6.30
C PRO A 201 1.34 -26.73 5.61
N ALA A 202 0.44 -25.76 5.31
CA ALA A 202 -0.81 -26.03 4.59
C ALA A 202 -0.60 -26.32 3.09
N GLY A 203 0.61 -26.09 2.57
CA GLY A 203 0.99 -26.36 1.17
C GLY A 203 1.72 -27.68 0.93
N ALA A 204 1.91 -28.51 1.97
CA ALA A 204 2.76 -29.71 1.90
C ALA A 204 2.26 -30.79 0.91
N ASP A 205 0.98 -30.77 0.57
CA ASP A 205 0.32 -31.78 -0.29
C ASP A 205 0.24 -31.39 -1.78
N ARG A 206 0.93 -30.32 -2.20
CA ARG A 206 0.95 -29.84 -3.60
C ARG A 206 2.15 -30.38 -4.37
N ALA A 207 1.94 -30.67 -5.66
CA ALA A 207 2.99 -31.12 -6.60
C ALA A 207 4.16 -30.13 -6.79
N THR A 208 4.00 -28.88 -6.37
CA THR A 208 5.06 -27.86 -6.33
C THR A 208 5.50 -27.58 -4.89
N PRO A 209 6.81 -27.54 -4.60
CA PRO A 209 7.31 -27.27 -3.26
C PRO A 209 6.83 -25.90 -2.76
N ALA A 210 6.37 -25.86 -1.50
CA ALA A 210 5.91 -24.63 -0.88
C ALA A 210 7.03 -23.56 -0.86
N PRO A 211 6.70 -22.28 -1.08
CA PRO A 211 7.67 -21.20 -1.02
C PRO A 211 8.36 -21.18 0.35
N ARG A 212 9.68 -20.99 0.33
CA ARG A 212 10.52 -20.88 1.53
C ARG A 212 10.75 -19.42 1.87
N TRP A 213 10.65 -19.10 3.15
CA TRP A 213 10.89 -17.76 3.67
C TRP A 213 11.83 -17.82 4.88
N TRP A 214 12.64 -16.77 5.01
CA TRP A 214 13.50 -16.54 6.16
C TRP A 214 12.83 -15.55 7.09
N PHE A 215 12.78 -15.87 8.38
CA PHE A 215 12.15 -15.02 9.38
C PHE A 215 12.93 -15.08 10.70
N THR A 216 12.86 -14.00 11.47
CA THR A 216 13.43 -13.95 12.82
C THR A 216 12.55 -14.73 13.79
N ILE A 217 13.11 -15.14 14.92
CA ILE A 217 12.34 -15.78 15.99
C ILE A 217 11.24 -14.83 16.47
N GLY A 218 10.01 -15.32 16.60
CA GLY A 218 8.89 -14.49 17.02
C GLY A 218 7.54 -15.19 16.91
N GLY A 219 6.51 -14.60 17.52
CA GLY A 219 5.19 -15.20 17.60
C GLY A 219 4.15 -14.27 18.22
N ALA A 220 2.99 -14.83 18.62
CA ALA A 220 2.00 -14.10 19.42
C ALA A 220 2.69 -13.62 20.69
N ALA A 221 2.52 -12.35 21.01
CA ALA A 221 2.56 -11.89 22.38
C ALA A 221 1.10 -11.89 22.86
N GLN A 222 0.78 -12.74 23.84
CA GLN A 222 -0.47 -12.64 24.59
C GLN A 222 -0.22 -11.77 25.82
#